data_AF-A0A356HZ51-F1
#
_entry.id   AF-A0A356HZ51-F1
#
_cell.length_a   1.000
_cell.length_b   1.000
_cell.length_c   1.000
_cell.angle_alpha   90.00
_cell.angle_beta   90.00
_cell.angle_gamma   90.00
#
_symmetry.space_group_name_H-M   'P 1'
#
loop_
_entity.id
_entity.type
_entity.pdbx_description
1 polymer ?
#
loop_
_entity_poly.entity_id
_entity_poly.type
_entity_poly.pdbx_seq_one_letter_code
_entity_poly.pdbx_strand_id
1 'polypeptide(L)'
;MIDTTYLVLIAIGVGVGVGVITSVIYRSSLKLRQLDIEKEKIKLLEEAKKEAETRKKEASLEAKDIVYQAKAEAEKDLKERRSELTQLDKRLRQKEETLDRKFDQIDKREHDLTRREKEYDSKERAIQEKDNRYNQMLKEQTLQLERISGMSSEQAKAELFKRVEEESRFEAAKLAKAIEDEVKETAEKKAKETISFAIQRYASEYVADATASAVSLPNDEMKGRIIGREGRNIRALEAATGVDLLVDDTPELVTLSAFDPVRREIARISLERLIADGRIHPTRIEEIVEKVKKEIDANIREEGEKAVFDIGLSGIHPEIIKLLGRLKYRTSYGQPVLQHSKEVAYLAGMMAGELGIDIKLAKRAGLLHDIGKAVDHEVEGSHQEIGANIAKRHGENPKVVNAIMVHHGEGDPITAEAALVAAADALSAARPGVRRESIENYLKRLENLEKMAMSYKGVEKCYAIQAGREIRIIVRPEDMTDGMSAVMSKDLAKKIESEMTYPGQIKVTVIRESRYVEYAK
;
A
#
# COMPACT_ATOMS: atom_id res chain seq x y z
N MET A 1 -92.78 -82.48 -54.81
CA MET A 1 -93.70 -81.41 -55.24
C MET A 1 -93.77 -80.35 -54.15
N ILE A 2 -92.74 -79.49 -54.10
CA ILE A 2 -92.85 -78.08 -53.74
C ILE A 2 -92.02 -77.43 -54.84
N ASP A 3 -92.67 -76.60 -55.66
CA ASP A 3 -92.11 -76.10 -56.91
C ASP A 3 -90.91 -75.20 -56.62
N THR A 4 -89.72 -75.55 -57.14
CA THR A 4 -88.43 -74.86 -56.92
C THR A 4 -88.48 -73.36 -57.23
N THR A 5 -89.44 -72.94 -58.05
CA THR A 5 -89.78 -71.54 -58.38
C THR A 5 -90.18 -70.71 -57.15
N TYR A 6 -90.88 -71.28 -56.16
CA TYR A 6 -91.30 -70.56 -54.96
C TYR A 6 -90.13 -70.22 -54.04
N LEU A 7 -89.16 -71.14 -53.90
CA LEU A 7 -87.96 -70.94 -53.10
C LEU A 7 -87.04 -69.86 -53.70
N VAL A 8 -86.93 -69.81 -55.02
CA VAL A 8 -86.14 -68.79 -55.72
C VAL A 8 -86.76 -67.40 -55.56
N LEU A 9 -88.08 -67.26 -55.64
CA LEU A 9 -88.77 -65.98 -55.43
C LEU A 9 -88.62 -65.47 -53.99
N ILE A 10 -88.68 -66.35 -53.00
CA ILE A 10 -88.44 -65.99 -51.59
C ILE A 10 -86.98 -65.56 -51.39
N ALA A 11 -86.01 -66.28 -51.97
CA ALA A 11 -84.60 -65.92 -51.86
C ALA A 11 -84.29 -64.56 -52.53
N ILE A 12 -84.91 -64.26 -53.68
CA ILE A 12 -84.79 -62.95 -54.33
C ILE A 12 -85.46 -61.87 -53.48
N GLY A 13 -86.65 -62.12 -52.92
CA GLY A 13 -87.33 -61.18 -52.04
C GLY A 13 -86.52 -60.85 -50.77
N VAL A 14 -85.93 -61.87 -50.15
CA VAL A 14 -85.04 -61.71 -48.98
C VAL A 14 -83.74 -61.01 -49.38
N GLY A 15 -83.13 -61.35 -50.53
CA GLY A 15 -81.92 -60.70 -51.02
C GLY A 15 -82.13 -59.22 -51.32
N VAL A 16 -83.25 -58.85 -51.95
CA VAL A 16 -83.63 -57.45 -52.19
C VAL A 16 -83.94 -56.75 -50.88
N GLY A 17 -84.65 -57.40 -49.94
CA GLY A 17 -84.94 -56.86 -48.62
C GLY A 17 -83.67 -56.54 -47.81
N VAL A 18 -82.74 -57.49 -47.74
CA VAL A 18 -81.45 -57.31 -47.07
C VAL A 18 -80.60 -56.25 -47.77
N GLY A 19 -80.58 -56.23 -49.11
CA GLY A 19 -79.89 -55.22 -49.90
C GLY A 19 -80.41 -53.79 -49.68
N VAL A 20 -81.72 -53.62 -49.56
CA VAL A 20 -82.34 -52.32 -49.27
C VAL A 20 -82.03 -51.89 -47.83
N ILE A 21 -82.16 -52.78 -46.84
CA ILE A 21 -81.88 -52.47 -45.43
C ILE A 21 -80.41 -52.09 -45.23
N THR A 22 -79.48 -52.89 -45.78
CA THR A 22 -78.03 -52.59 -45.70
C THR A 22 -77.65 -51.31 -46.43
N SER A 23 -78.27 -51.02 -47.59
CA SER A 23 -78.07 -49.76 -48.31
C SER A 23 -78.58 -48.54 -47.52
N VAL A 24 -79.74 -48.66 -46.86
CA VAL A 24 -80.31 -47.59 -46.03
C VAL A 24 -79.44 -47.34 -44.79
N ILE A 25 -78.96 -48.39 -44.10
CA ILE A 25 -78.06 -48.28 -42.94
C ILE A 25 -76.70 -47.70 -43.36
N TYR A 26 -76.16 -48.14 -44.51
CA TYR A 26 -74.89 -47.61 -45.01
C TYR A 26 -75.02 -46.12 -45.39
N ARG A 27 -76.10 -45.74 -46.10
CA ARG A 27 -76.38 -44.34 -46.44
C ARG A 27 -76.65 -43.46 -45.21
N SER A 28 -77.31 -43.97 -44.18
CA SER A 28 -77.54 -43.22 -42.93
C SER A 28 -76.24 -43.05 -42.14
N SER A 29 -75.39 -44.08 -42.07
CA SER A 29 -74.07 -44.00 -41.42
C SER A 29 -73.10 -43.04 -42.13
N LEU A 30 -73.13 -42.97 -43.46
CA LEU A 30 -72.32 -42.02 -44.24
C LEU A 30 -72.79 -40.58 -44.05
N LYS A 31 -74.11 -40.34 -43.98
CA LYS A 31 -74.65 -39.01 -43.66
C LYS A 31 -74.27 -38.55 -42.25
N LEU A 32 -74.29 -39.45 -41.27
CA LEU A 32 -73.85 -39.14 -39.90
C LEU A 32 -72.35 -38.81 -39.85
N ARG A 33 -71.50 -39.60 -40.53
CA ARG A 33 -70.07 -39.29 -40.66
C ARG A 33 -69.79 -37.97 -41.38
N GLN A 34 -70.53 -37.64 -42.43
CA GLN A 34 -70.41 -36.36 -43.12
C GLN A 34 -70.80 -35.19 -42.22
N LEU A 35 -71.89 -35.32 -41.44
CA LEU A 35 -72.30 -34.32 -40.46
C LEU A 35 -71.27 -34.12 -39.34
N ASP A 36 -70.63 -35.19 -38.88
CA ASP A 36 -69.59 -35.09 -37.85
C ASP A 36 -68.31 -34.44 -38.40
N ILE A 37 -67.88 -34.78 -39.62
CA ILE A 37 -66.75 -34.10 -40.29
C ILE A 37 -67.05 -32.63 -40.53
N GLU A 38 -68.29 -32.29 -40.89
CA GLU A 38 -68.69 -30.89 -41.12
C GLU A 38 -68.72 -30.09 -39.83
N LYS A 39 -69.22 -30.68 -38.73
CA LYS A 39 -69.14 -30.10 -37.38
C LYS A 39 -67.70 -29.92 -36.91
N GLU A 40 -66.83 -30.89 -37.13
CA GLU A 40 -65.43 -30.85 -36.75
C GLU A 40 -64.66 -29.79 -37.56
N LYS A 41 -64.95 -29.68 -38.86
CA LYS A 41 -64.41 -28.61 -39.73
C LYS A 41 -64.87 -27.21 -39.27
N ILE A 42 -66.14 -27.07 -38.88
CA ILE A 42 -66.65 -25.80 -38.34
C ILE A 42 -65.94 -25.45 -37.03
N LYS A 43 -65.79 -26.41 -36.10
CA LYS A 43 -65.04 -26.21 -34.86
C LYS A 43 -63.59 -25.82 -35.11
N LEU A 44 -62.88 -26.53 -35.99
CA LEU A 44 -61.49 -26.22 -36.33
C LEU A 44 -61.36 -24.82 -36.95
N LEU A 45 -62.31 -24.41 -37.80
CA LEU A 45 -62.33 -23.06 -38.37
C LEU A 45 -62.63 -21.98 -37.33
N GLU A 46 -63.51 -22.26 -36.36
CA GLU A 46 -63.77 -21.34 -35.24
C GLU A 46 -62.57 -21.23 -34.31
N GLU A 47 -61.90 -22.33 -33.99
CA GLU A 47 -60.67 -22.36 -33.20
C GLU A 47 -59.54 -21.61 -33.90
N ALA A 48 -59.30 -21.88 -35.19
CA ALA A 48 -58.29 -21.17 -35.99
C ALA A 48 -58.58 -19.66 -36.09
N LYS A 49 -59.85 -19.26 -36.22
CA LYS A 49 -60.24 -17.83 -36.19
C LYS A 49 -59.98 -17.21 -34.81
N LYS A 50 -60.30 -17.91 -33.73
CA LYS A 50 -60.08 -17.43 -32.36
C LYS A 50 -58.60 -17.31 -32.05
N GLU A 51 -57.78 -18.26 -32.48
CA GLU A 51 -56.32 -18.18 -32.35
C GLU A 51 -55.73 -17.04 -33.18
N ALA A 52 -56.18 -16.85 -34.43
CA ALA A 52 -55.73 -15.73 -35.27
C ALA A 52 -56.08 -14.37 -34.65
N GLU A 53 -57.28 -14.21 -34.11
CA GLU A 53 -57.68 -13.00 -33.37
C GLU A 53 -56.86 -12.80 -32.10
N THR A 54 -56.53 -13.87 -31.39
CA THR A 54 -55.68 -13.81 -30.18
C THR A 54 -54.27 -13.38 -30.54
N ARG A 55 -53.62 -14.01 -31.53
CA ARG A 55 -52.29 -13.62 -32.02
C ARG A 55 -52.25 -12.18 -32.53
N LYS A 56 -53.30 -11.74 -33.24
CA LYS A 56 -53.40 -10.35 -33.71
C LYS A 56 -53.47 -9.36 -32.55
N LYS A 57 -54.22 -9.68 -31.48
CA LYS A 57 -54.28 -8.86 -30.27
C LYS A 57 -52.94 -8.85 -29.53
N GLU A 58 -52.31 -10.00 -29.37
CA GLU A 58 -50.98 -10.12 -28.74
C GLU A 58 -49.93 -9.31 -29.49
N ALA A 59 -49.81 -9.50 -30.81
CA ALA A 59 -48.89 -8.73 -31.64
C ALA A 59 -49.20 -7.22 -31.61
N SER A 60 -50.48 -6.82 -31.54
CA SER A 60 -50.85 -5.42 -31.40
C SER A 60 -50.51 -4.85 -30.02
N LEU A 61 -50.57 -5.65 -28.95
CA LEU A 61 -50.19 -5.22 -27.61
C LEU A 61 -48.68 -5.10 -27.50
N GLU A 62 -47.93 -6.08 -28.02
CA GLU A 62 -46.47 -6.07 -28.06
C GLU A 62 -45.94 -4.89 -28.88
N ALA A 63 -46.52 -4.61 -30.05
CA ALA A 63 -46.18 -3.43 -30.83
C ALA A 63 -46.46 -2.12 -30.08
N LYS A 64 -47.55 -2.05 -29.31
CA LYS A 64 -47.86 -0.89 -28.46
C LYS A 64 -46.87 -0.75 -27.31
N ASP A 65 -46.46 -1.86 -26.70
CA ASP A 65 -45.49 -1.88 -25.60
C ASP A 65 -44.11 -1.41 -26.08
N ILE A 66 -43.64 -1.90 -27.23
CA ILE A 66 -42.38 -1.44 -27.85
C ILE A 66 -42.44 0.07 -28.15
N VAL A 67 -43.55 0.56 -28.71
CA VAL A 67 -43.72 2.01 -28.96
C VAL A 67 -43.74 2.80 -27.66
N TYR A 68 -44.35 2.28 -26.60
CA TYR A 68 -44.38 2.93 -25.30
C TYR A 68 -43.00 2.98 -24.65
N GLN A 69 -42.26 1.87 -24.67
CA GLN A 69 -40.89 1.78 -24.17
C GLN A 69 -39.96 2.73 -24.94
N ALA A 70 -40.02 2.74 -26.28
CA ALA A 70 -39.23 3.65 -27.10
C ALA A 70 -39.56 5.13 -26.81
N LYS A 71 -40.83 5.47 -26.55
CA LYS A 71 -41.21 6.83 -26.13
C LYS A 71 -40.67 7.18 -24.75
N ALA A 72 -40.77 6.26 -23.79
CA ALA A 72 -40.27 6.48 -22.43
C ALA A 72 -38.75 6.68 -22.41
N GLU A 73 -38.02 5.91 -23.21
CA GLU A 73 -36.57 6.05 -23.38
C GLU A 73 -36.22 7.39 -24.05
N ALA A 74 -36.91 7.77 -25.12
CA ALA A 74 -36.71 9.06 -25.77
C ALA A 74 -37.01 10.26 -24.84
N GLU A 75 -38.06 10.18 -24.01
CA GLU A 75 -38.37 11.20 -23.01
C GLU A 75 -37.30 11.30 -21.93
N LYS A 76 -36.75 10.16 -21.49
CA LYS A 76 -35.65 10.10 -20.55
C LYS A 76 -34.39 10.74 -21.14
N ASP A 77 -34.01 10.37 -22.36
CA ASP A 77 -32.86 10.94 -23.07
C ASP A 77 -33.00 12.46 -23.27
N LEU A 78 -34.20 12.91 -23.65
CA LEU A 78 -34.49 14.35 -23.80
C LEU A 78 -34.36 15.09 -22.46
N LYS A 79 -34.82 14.48 -21.36
CA LYS A 79 -34.69 15.06 -20.02
C LYS A 79 -33.24 15.13 -19.57
N GLU A 80 -32.45 14.09 -19.82
CA GLU A 80 -31.02 14.05 -19.51
C GLU A 80 -30.25 15.11 -20.32
N ARG A 81 -30.44 15.15 -21.64
CA ARG A 81 -29.85 16.19 -22.50
C ARG A 81 -30.24 17.61 -22.08
N ARG A 82 -31.50 17.83 -21.70
CA ARG A 82 -31.96 19.14 -21.22
C ARG A 82 -31.30 19.52 -19.89
N SER A 83 -31.09 18.55 -19.01
CA SER A 83 -30.35 18.76 -17.76
C SER A 83 -28.89 19.14 -18.03
N GLU A 84 -28.22 18.40 -18.92
CA GLU A 84 -26.84 18.67 -19.33
C GLU A 84 -26.69 20.05 -19.95
N LEU A 85 -27.59 20.43 -20.87
CA LEU A 85 -27.60 21.76 -21.48
C LEU A 85 -27.79 22.87 -20.43
N THR A 86 -28.65 22.65 -19.43
CA THR A 86 -28.86 23.62 -18.34
C THR A 86 -27.61 23.76 -17.47
N GLN A 87 -26.88 22.67 -17.22
CA GLN A 87 -25.61 22.71 -16.48
C GLN A 87 -24.51 23.42 -17.27
N LEU A 88 -24.43 23.15 -18.58
CA LEU A 88 -23.53 23.84 -19.50
C LEU A 88 -23.79 25.35 -19.55
N ASP A 89 -25.06 25.76 -19.68
CA ASP A 89 -25.45 27.19 -19.67
C ASP A 89 -25.04 27.88 -18.36
N LYS A 90 -25.31 27.25 -17.21
CA LYS A 90 -24.88 27.77 -15.91
C LYS A 90 -23.36 27.94 -15.82
N ARG A 91 -22.60 26.96 -16.31
CA ARG A 91 -21.13 27.01 -16.31
C ARG A 91 -20.60 28.08 -17.26
N LEU A 92 -21.24 28.28 -18.41
CA LEU A 92 -20.90 29.34 -19.35
C LEU A 92 -21.16 30.72 -18.75
N ARG A 93 -22.33 30.95 -18.15
CA ARG A 93 -22.65 32.21 -17.45
C ARG A 93 -21.67 32.53 -16.34
N GLN A 94 -21.29 31.54 -15.52
CA GLN A 94 -20.27 31.74 -14.49
C GLN A 94 -18.90 32.11 -15.06
N LYS A 95 -18.51 31.52 -16.20
CA LYS A 95 -17.27 31.88 -16.89
C LYS A 95 -17.34 33.30 -17.47
N GLU A 96 -18.48 33.69 -18.04
CA GLU A 96 -18.73 35.03 -18.58
C GLU A 96 -18.61 36.08 -17.47
N GLU A 97 -19.32 35.91 -16.35
CA GLU A 97 -19.21 36.80 -15.18
C GLU A 97 -17.78 36.88 -14.62
N THR A 98 -17.04 35.78 -14.65
CA THR A 98 -15.64 35.76 -14.22
C THR A 98 -14.74 36.52 -15.19
N LEU A 99 -15.00 36.44 -16.49
CA LEU A 99 -14.28 37.18 -17.51
C LEU A 99 -14.57 38.68 -17.41
N ASP A 100 -15.83 39.08 -17.24
CA ASP A 100 -16.20 40.49 -17.07
C ASP A 100 -15.50 41.10 -15.86
N ARG A 101 -15.48 40.40 -14.71
CA ARG A 101 -14.73 40.85 -13.53
C ARG A 101 -13.23 41.00 -13.78
N LYS A 102 -12.65 40.15 -14.63
CA LYS A 102 -11.24 40.26 -15.01
C LYS A 102 -11.00 41.44 -15.95
N PHE A 103 -11.90 41.69 -16.89
CA PHE A 103 -11.85 42.87 -17.75
C PHE A 103 -11.92 44.15 -16.91
N ASP A 104 -12.88 44.26 -15.98
CA ASP A 104 -12.96 45.41 -15.06
C ASP A 104 -11.69 45.63 -14.23
N GLN A 105 -11.01 44.55 -13.83
CA GLN A 105 -9.73 44.64 -13.11
C GLN A 105 -8.58 45.09 -14.01
N ILE A 106 -8.57 44.66 -15.27
CA ILE A 106 -7.57 45.07 -16.26
C ILE A 106 -7.76 46.56 -16.57
N ASP A 107 -8.98 47.01 -16.84
CA ASP A 107 -9.29 48.42 -17.14
C ASP A 107 -8.90 49.34 -15.98
N LYS A 108 -9.17 48.92 -14.73
CA LYS A 108 -8.71 49.66 -13.54
C LYS A 108 -7.20 49.76 -13.47
N ARG A 109 -6.49 48.67 -13.75
CA ARG A 109 -5.01 48.67 -13.77
C ARG A 109 -4.47 49.54 -14.88
N GLU A 110 -5.07 49.50 -16.07
CA GLU A 110 -4.66 50.34 -17.19
C GLU A 110 -4.83 51.82 -16.85
N HIS A 111 -5.96 52.20 -16.24
CA HIS A 111 -6.19 53.57 -15.80
C HIS A 111 -5.20 54.01 -14.70
N ASP A 112 -4.91 53.13 -13.74
CA ASP A 112 -3.91 53.41 -12.69
C ASP A 112 -2.49 53.54 -13.27
N LEU A 113 -2.12 52.70 -14.25
CA LEU A 113 -0.84 52.79 -14.96
C LEU A 113 -0.73 54.09 -15.74
N THR A 114 -1.77 54.46 -16.49
CA THR A 114 -1.84 55.72 -17.25
C THR A 114 -1.72 56.93 -16.32
N ARG A 115 -2.34 56.86 -15.14
CA ARG A 115 -2.20 57.92 -14.12
C ARG A 115 -0.76 58.01 -13.61
N ARG A 116 -0.12 56.86 -13.31
CA ARG A 116 1.28 56.82 -12.85
C ARG A 116 2.24 57.33 -13.91
N GLU A 117 2.02 56.98 -15.18
CA GLU A 117 2.82 57.45 -16.31
C GLU A 117 2.76 58.98 -16.42
N LYS A 118 1.56 59.57 -16.36
CA LYS A 118 1.41 61.04 -16.29
C LYS A 118 2.09 61.66 -15.07
N GLU A 119 2.04 60.99 -13.92
CA GLU A 119 2.72 61.45 -12.71
C GLU A 119 4.25 61.40 -12.88
N TYR A 120 4.79 60.35 -13.50
CA TYR A 120 6.21 60.23 -13.81
C TYR A 120 6.66 61.28 -14.81
N ASP A 121 5.93 61.50 -15.90
CA ASP A 121 6.20 62.58 -16.86
C ASP A 121 6.25 63.95 -16.17
N SER A 122 5.32 64.20 -15.22
CA SER A 122 5.30 65.46 -14.46
C SER A 122 6.52 65.61 -13.55
N LYS A 123 6.95 64.50 -12.91
CA LYS A 123 8.14 64.47 -12.06
C LYS A 123 9.41 64.62 -12.88
N GLU A 124 9.50 63.97 -14.03
CA GLU A 124 10.64 64.07 -14.94
C GLU A 124 10.80 65.52 -15.42
N ARG A 125 9.72 66.18 -15.84
CA ARG A 125 9.75 67.61 -16.19
C ARG A 125 10.18 68.49 -15.02
N ALA A 126 9.65 68.23 -13.82
CA ALA A 126 10.04 68.97 -12.62
C ALA A 126 11.51 68.76 -12.23
N ILE A 127 12.04 67.55 -12.43
CA ILE A 127 13.46 67.23 -12.23
C ILE A 127 14.30 67.97 -13.28
N GLN A 128 13.90 67.94 -14.55
CA GLN A 128 14.61 68.64 -15.62
C GLN A 128 14.66 70.15 -15.39
N GLU A 129 13.56 70.76 -14.93
CA GLU A 129 13.51 72.17 -14.54
C GLU A 129 14.43 72.46 -13.34
N LYS A 130 14.41 71.60 -12.32
CA LYS A 130 15.30 71.73 -11.16
C LYS A 130 16.77 71.59 -11.56
N ASP A 131 17.10 70.66 -12.44
CA ASP A 131 18.46 70.43 -12.90
C ASP A 131 18.97 71.62 -13.73
N ASN A 132 18.14 72.15 -14.63
CA ASN A 132 18.44 73.39 -15.35
C ASN A 132 18.68 74.57 -14.39
N ARG A 133 17.81 74.72 -13.38
CA ARG A 133 17.94 75.77 -12.36
C ARG A 133 19.17 75.58 -11.47
N TYR A 134 19.49 74.33 -11.12
CA TYR A 134 20.66 73.96 -10.34
C TYR A 134 21.93 74.27 -11.11
N ASN A 135 22.02 73.90 -12.39
CA ASN A 135 23.13 74.22 -13.27
C ASN A 135 23.32 75.74 -13.44
N GLN A 136 22.22 76.50 -13.49
CA GLN A 136 22.26 77.97 -13.53
C GLN A 136 22.77 78.56 -12.20
N MET A 137 22.27 78.07 -11.06
CA MET A 137 22.77 78.44 -9.73
C MET A 137 24.24 78.06 -9.53
N LEU A 138 24.69 76.92 -10.05
CA LEU A 138 26.08 76.47 -10.02
C LEU A 138 26.97 77.43 -10.82
N LYS A 139 26.54 77.87 -12.00
CA LYS A 139 27.24 78.91 -12.77
C LYS A 139 27.34 80.22 -11.99
N GLU A 140 26.23 80.68 -11.41
CA GLU A 140 26.20 81.91 -10.63
C GLU A 140 27.04 81.83 -9.35
N GLN A 141 26.98 80.72 -8.62
CA GLN A 141 27.82 80.46 -7.44
C GLN A 141 29.28 80.33 -7.82
N THR A 142 29.62 79.70 -8.95
CA THR A 142 31.02 79.60 -9.42
C THR A 142 31.56 81.00 -9.72
N LEU A 143 30.80 81.85 -10.42
CA LEU A 143 31.14 83.26 -10.67
C LEU A 143 31.24 84.10 -9.39
N GLN A 144 30.39 83.85 -8.39
CA GLN A 144 30.46 84.52 -7.09
C GLN A 144 31.61 83.99 -6.23
N LEU A 145 31.92 82.69 -6.25
CA LEU A 145 33.05 82.08 -5.55
C LEU A 145 34.38 82.50 -6.18
N GLU A 146 34.46 82.64 -7.51
CA GLU A 146 35.58 83.26 -8.21
C GLU A 146 35.79 84.72 -7.78
N ARG A 147 34.71 85.44 -7.44
CA ARG A 147 34.78 86.81 -6.90
C ARG A 147 35.08 86.88 -5.40
N ILE A 148 34.63 85.92 -4.60
CA ILE A 148 34.61 86.02 -3.12
C ILE A 148 35.75 85.25 -2.47
N SER A 149 36.22 84.14 -3.05
CA SER A 149 37.02 83.17 -2.28
C SER A 149 38.54 83.38 -2.34
N GLY A 150 39.11 83.99 -3.36
CA GLY A 150 40.57 83.97 -3.55
C GLY A 150 41.18 82.55 -3.56
N MET A 151 40.37 81.50 -3.66
CA MET A 151 40.76 80.10 -3.80
C MET A 151 40.50 79.67 -5.25
N SER A 152 41.43 78.89 -5.82
CA SER A 152 41.33 78.45 -7.21
C SER A 152 40.27 77.36 -7.38
N SER A 153 39.70 77.25 -8.58
CA SER A 153 38.73 76.20 -8.97
C SER A 153 39.23 74.78 -8.64
N GLU A 154 40.53 74.55 -8.65
CA GLU A 154 41.16 73.27 -8.28
C GLU A 154 40.99 72.91 -6.80
N GLN A 155 41.02 73.89 -5.89
CA GLN A 155 40.90 73.62 -4.45
C GLN A 155 39.47 73.24 -4.06
N ALA A 156 38.46 73.89 -4.65
CA ALA A 156 37.06 73.52 -4.45
C ALA A 156 36.74 72.13 -5.03
N LYS A 157 37.33 71.80 -6.18
CA LYS A 157 37.18 70.48 -6.82
C LYS A 157 37.80 69.37 -5.96
N ALA A 158 38.95 69.62 -5.35
CA ALA A 158 39.62 68.66 -4.47
C ALA A 158 38.79 68.34 -3.21
N GLU A 159 38.20 69.34 -2.58
CA GLU A 159 37.35 69.16 -1.38
C GLU A 159 36.06 68.38 -1.71
N LEU A 160 35.43 68.67 -2.85
CA LEU A 160 34.24 67.96 -3.32
C LEU A 160 34.54 66.48 -3.62
N PHE A 161 35.65 66.21 -4.34
CA PHE A 161 36.06 64.84 -4.60
C PHE A 161 36.33 64.05 -3.33
N LYS A 162 36.91 64.70 -2.32
CA LYS A 162 37.16 64.06 -1.02
C LYS A 162 35.87 63.65 -0.31
N ARG A 163 34.82 64.49 -0.33
CA ARG A 163 33.50 64.13 0.22
C ARG A 163 32.83 62.99 -0.52
N VAL A 164 32.85 63.03 -1.86
CA VAL A 164 32.27 61.97 -2.69
C VAL A 164 33.03 60.65 -2.49
N GLU A 165 34.36 60.70 -2.31
CA GLU A 165 35.17 59.53 -1.98
C GLU A 165 34.80 58.96 -0.61
N GLU A 166 34.66 59.80 0.41
CA GLU A 166 34.26 59.37 1.77
C GLU A 166 32.85 58.75 1.79
N GLU A 167 31.88 59.35 1.10
CA GLU A 167 30.51 58.85 1.02
C GLU A 167 30.43 57.54 0.22
N SER A 168 31.17 57.46 -0.90
CA SER A 168 31.27 56.23 -1.70
C SER A 168 31.94 55.09 -0.93
N ARG A 169 32.96 55.39 -0.11
CA ARG A 169 33.60 54.41 0.78
C ARG A 169 32.64 53.90 1.84
N PHE A 170 31.78 54.77 2.39
CA PHE A 170 30.80 54.39 3.40
C PHE A 170 29.71 53.45 2.83
N GLU A 171 29.14 53.78 1.67
CA GLU A 171 28.17 52.92 0.97
C GLU A 171 28.80 51.59 0.54
N ALA A 172 30.03 51.61 0.02
CA ALA A 172 30.76 50.39 -0.32
C ALA A 172 31.02 49.50 0.91
N ALA A 173 31.36 50.09 2.06
CA ALA A 173 31.56 49.34 3.30
C ALA A 173 30.26 48.70 3.81
N LYS A 174 29.13 49.41 3.70
CA LYS A 174 27.81 48.89 4.07
C LYS A 174 27.38 47.73 3.18
N LEU A 175 27.57 47.86 1.86
CA LEU A 175 27.29 46.79 0.90
C LEU A 175 28.21 45.58 1.13
N ALA A 176 29.51 45.81 1.34
CA ALA A 176 30.46 44.76 1.67
C ALA A 176 30.07 44.01 2.95
N LYS A 177 29.58 44.74 3.97
CA LYS A 177 29.12 44.12 5.22
C LYS A 177 27.87 43.26 5.03
N ALA A 178 26.90 43.75 4.25
CA ALA A 178 25.70 42.98 3.92
C ALA A 178 26.02 41.70 3.15
N ILE A 179 26.93 41.78 2.17
CA ILE A 179 27.42 40.60 1.43
C ILE A 179 28.13 39.63 2.37
N GLU A 180 28.99 40.12 3.26
CA GLU A 180 29.72 39.27 4.21
C GLU A 180 28.76 38.51 5.15
N ASP A 181 27.75 39.19 5.67
CA ASP A 181 26.76 38.58 6.57
C ASP A 181 25.90 37.55 5.82
N GLU A 182 25.47 37.85 4.58
CA GLU A 182 24.76 36.89 3.71
C GLU A 182 25.62 35.66 3.38
N VAL A 183 26.90 35.86 3.06
CA VAL A 183 27.85 34.78 2.78
C VAL A 183 28.02 33.91 4.01
N LYS A 184 28.13 34.50 5.20
CA LYS A 184 28.31 33.76 6.45
C LYS A 184 27.08 32.91 6.79
N GLU A 185 25.88 33.47 6.66
CA GLU A 185 24.62 32.74 6.88
C GLU A 185 24.45 31.60 5.85
N THR A 186 24.72 31.88 4.57
CA THR A 186 24.61 30.88 3.50
C THR A 186 25.65 29.77 3.63
N ALA A 187 26.88 30.11 4.03
CA ALA A 187 27.95 29.14 4.26
C ALA A 187 27.62 28.21 5.43
N GLU A 188 27.10 28.74 6.54
CA GLU A 188 26.71 27.93 7.69
C GLU A 188 25.58 26.95 7.33
N LYS A 189 24.56 27.42 6.60
CA LYS A 189 23.47 26.56 6.12
C LYS A 189 23.98 25.45 5.19
N LYS A 190 24.80 25.78 4.19
CA LYS A 190 25.38 24.80 3.26
C LYS A 190 26.30 23.80 3.96
N ALA A 191 27.04 24.22 4.98
CA ALA A 191 27.88 23.33 5.77
C ALA A 191 27.01 22.27 6.48
N LYS A 192 25.92 22.69 7.14
CA LYS A 192 24.97 21.77 7.80
C LYS A 192 24.34 20.80 6.81
N GLU A 193 23.86 21.28 5.66
CA GLU A 193 23.29 20.43 4.59
C GLU A 193 24.32 19.42 4.07
N THR A 194 25.55 19.86 3.79
CA THR A 194 26.62 19.00 3.28
C THR A 194 26.96 17.89 4.27
N ILE A 195 27.07 18.22 5.56
CA ILE A 195 27.32 17.22 6.61
C ILE A 195 26.16 16.24 6.71
N SER A 196 24.90 16.71 6.73
CA SER A 196 23.73 15.83 6.78
C SER A 196 23.65 14.88 5.59
N PHE A 197 23.88 15.38 4.37
CA PHE A 197 23.88 14.54 3.17
C PHE A 197 25.05 13.55 3.13
N ALA A 198 26.21 13.93 3.68
CA ALA A 198 27.34 13.02 3.83
C ALA A 198 27.03 11.87 4.79
N ILE A 199 26.40 12.17 5.94
CA ILE A 199 25.97 11.15 6.92
C ILE A 199 24.96 10.20 6.27
N GLN A 200 23.95 10.73 5.58
CA GLN A 200 22.95 9.93 4.87
C GLN A 200 23.58 8.93 3.89
N ARG A 201 24.54 9.38 3.06
CA ARG A 201 25.18 8.55 2.03
C ARG A 201 26.03 7.42 2.60
N TYR A 202 26.60 7.60 3.80
CA TYR A 202 27.48 6.59 4.40
C TYR A 202 26.71 5.45 5.10
N ALA A 203 25.43 5.64 5.41
CA ALA A 203 24.70 4.73 6.30
C ALA A 203 24.06 3.49 5.63
N SER A 204 24.18 3.29 4.31
CA SER A 204 23.42 2.25 3.58
C SER A 204 24.03 0.84 3.63
N GLU A 205 23.21 -0.17 3.97
CA GLU A 205 23.32 -1.58 3.50
C GLU A 205 21.96 -2.33 3.64
N TYR A 206 21.56 -3.07 2.60
CA TYR A 206 20.29 -3.83 2.42
C TYR A 206 20.24 -5.16 3.19
N VAL A 207 19.05 -5.66 3.64
CA VAL A 207 18.64 -7.10 3.79
C VAL A 207 17.12 -7.26 4.16
N ALA A 208 16.53 -8.43 3.87
CA ALA A 208 15.09 -8.78 3.85
C ALA A 208 14.38 -9.19 5.17
N ASP A 209 13.04 -9.16 5.14
CA ASP A 209 12.07 -9.41 6.23
C ASP A 209 11.67 -10.89 6.46
N ALA A 210 11.08 -11.18 7.63
CA ALA A 210 10.48 -12.47 7.99
C ALA A 210 8.96 -12.37 8.24
N THR A 211 8.17 -13.34 7.77
CA THR A 211 6.70 -13.27 7.69
C THR A 211 5.91 -14.17 8.65
N ALA A 212 6.54 -15.01 9.48
CA ALA A 212 5.85 -16.05 10.27
C ALA A 212 5.89 -15.85 11.80
N SER A 213 4.86 -16.32 12.51
CA SER A 213 4.82 -16.36 13.99
C SER A 213 4.37 -17.75 14.48
N ALA A 214 5.06 -18.30 15.47
CA ALA A 214 4.83 -19.66 15.97
C ALA A 214 4.32 -19.65 17.41
N VAL A 215 3.38 -20.56 17.73
CA VAL A 215 2.82 -20.76 19.08
C VAL A 215 3.13 -22.17 19.56
N SER A 216 3.70 -22.27 20.76
CA SER A 216 4.01 -23.55 21.41
C SER A 216 2.78 -24.09 22.14
N LEU A 217 2.53 -25.38 21.98
CA LEU A 217 1.43 -26.10 22.62
C LEU A 217 1.96 -27.00 23.75
N PRO A 218 1.20 -27.18 24.85
CA PRO A 218 1.64 -27.99 25.97
C PRO A 218 1.59 -29.51 25.72
N ASN A 219 0.83 -29.98 24.72
CA ASN A 219 0.79 -31.38 24.25
C ASN A 219 0.01 -31.51 22.93
N ASP A 220 0.14 -32.65 22.26
CA ASP A 220 -0.58 -32.95 21.01
C ASP A 220 -2.09 -33.14 21.19
N GLU A 221 -2.56 -33.41 22.41
CA GLU A 221 -4.01 -33.44 22.70
C GLU A 221 -4.63 -32.05 22.51
N MET A 222 -3.92 -31.00 22.92
CA MET A 222 -4.33 -29.61 22.71
C MET A 222 -4.30 -29.25 21.23
N LYS A 223 -3.35 -29.77 20.45
CA LYS A 223 -3.35 -29.64 18.99
C LYS A 223 -4.65 -30.22 18.39
N GLY A 224 -5.06 -31.40 18.83
CA GLY A 224 -6.33 -32.03 18.43
C GLY A 224 -7.57 -31.22 18.82
N ARG A 225 -7.58 -30.58 20.00
CA ARG A 225 -8.67 -29.69 20.44
C ARG A 225 -8.72 -28.38 19.66
N ILE A 226 -7.57 -27.83 19.28
CA ILE A 226 -7.47 -26.63 18.44
C ILE A 226 -8.03 -26.91 17.05
N ILE A 227 -7.72 -28.07 16.46
CA ILE A 227 -8.31 -28.54 15.19
C ILE A 227 -9.83 -28.71 15.34
N GLY A 228 -10.25 -29.44 16.37
CA GLY A 228 -11.64 -29.81 16.58
C GLY A 228 -12.12 -30.87 15.57
N ARG A 229 -13.31 -31.42 15.80
CA ARG A 229 -13.91 -32.40 14.87
C ARG A 229 -14.13 -31.75 13.51
N GLU A 230 -13.59 -32.35 12.44
CA GLU A 230 -13.66 -31.85 11.06
C GLU A 230 -13.06 -30.45 10.84
N GLY A 231 -12.14 -30.00 11.70
CA GLY A 231 -11.50 -28.68 11.58
C GLY A 231 -12.41 -27.51 12.01
N ARG A 232 -13.55 -27.78 12.66
CA ARG A 232 -14.54 -26.76 13.01
C ARG A 232 -14.00 -25.62 13.89
N ASN A 233 -13.05 -25.94 14.77
CA ASN A 233 -12.50 -24.98 15.73
C ASN A 233 -11.46 -24.09 15.04
N ILE A 234 -10.64 -24.66 14.16
CA ILE A 234 -9.74 -23.89 13.28
C ILE A 234 -10.54 -22.94 12.43
N ARG A 235 -11.55 -23.41 11.70
CA ARG A 235 -12.39 -22.54 10.86
C ARG A 235 -13.06 -21.41 11.66
N ALA A 236 -13.49 -21.68 12.88
CA ALA A 236 -14.06 -20.64 13.75
C ALA A 236 -13.02 -19.60 14.17
N LEU A 237 -11.78 -20.02 14.47
CA LEU A 237 -10.68 -19.12 14.80
C LEU A 237 -10.26 -18.30 13.58
N GLU A 238 -10.08 -18.95 12.42
CA GLU A 238 -9.73 -18.32 11.14
C GLU A 238 -10.82 -17.32 10.72
N ALA A 239 -12.11 -17.67 10.85
CA ALA A 239 -13.21 -16.77 10.55
C ALA A 239 -13.29 -15.58 11.53
N ALA A 240 -13.04 -15.80 12.83
CA ALA A 240 -13.12 -14.75 13.84
C ALA A 240 -11.93 -13.77 13.78
N THR A 241 -10.74 -14.24 13.41
CA THR A 241 -9.50 -13.44 13.43
C THR A 241 -9.02 -13.02 12.05
N GLY A 242 -9.43 -13.72 10.99
CA GLY A 242 -8.96 -13.51 9.62
C GLY A 242 -7.50 -13.89 9.41
N VAL A 243 -7.01 -14.91 10.13
CA VAL A 243 -5.66 -15.49 9.99
C VAL A 243 -5.77 -16.92 9.48
N ASP A 244 -4.70 -17.44 8.88
CA ASP A 244 -4.59 -18.85 8.50
C ASP A 244 -3.79 -19.61 9.55
N LEU A 245 -4.34 -20.72 10.03
CA LEU A 245 -3.67 -21.57 11.01
C LEU A 245 -3.02 -22.77 10.31
N LEU A 246 -1.69 -22.75 10.20
CA LEU A 246 -0.93 -23.83 9.60
C LEU A 246 -0.55 -24.86 10.66
N VAL A 247 -1.08 -26.06 10.48
CA VAL A 247 -0.85 -27.21 11.36
C VAL A 247 -0.03 -28.25 10.58
N ASP A 248 1.29 -28.20 10.76
CA ASP A 248 2.22 -29.16 10.14
C ASP A 248 2.46 -30.39 11.03
N ASP A 249 3.22 -31.36 10.53
CA ASP A 249 3.63 -32.58 11.26
C ASP A 249 4.57 -32.31 12.46
N THR A 250 4.96 -31.05 12.68
CA THR A 250 5.78 -30.68 13.84
C THR A 250 4.96 -30.85 15.13
N PRO A 251 5.38 -31.72 16.08
CA PRO A 251 4.68 -31.91 17.34
C PRO A 251 4.70 -30.63 18.17
N GLU A 252 3.66 -30.42 18.97
CA GLU A 252 3.57 -29.30 19.94
C GLU A 252 3.72 -27.88 19.35
N LEU A 253 3.58 -27.70 18.04
CA LEU A 253 3.74 -26.40 17.37
C LEU A 253 2.59 -26.13 16.39
N VAL A 254 2.12 -24.89 16.40
CA VAL A 254 1.18 -24.37 15.40
C VAL A 254 1.66 -23.01 14.90
N THR A 255 1.62 -22.80 13.59
CA THR A 255 2.08 -21.57 12.94
C THR A 255 0.90 -20.70 12.54
N LEU A 256 0.95 -19.42 12.90
CA LEU A 256 -0.02 -18.42 12.51
C LEU A 256 0.52 -17.64 11.31
N SER A 257 -0.21 -17.69 10.20
CA SER A 257 0.08 -16.91 9.00
C SER A 257 -1.00 -15.85 8.81
N ALA A 258 -0.58 -14.59 8.68
CA ALA A 258 -1.48 -13.48 8.37
C ALA A 258 -0.68 -12.30 7.83
N PHE A 259 -1.21 -11.59 6.84
CA PHE A 259 -0.57 -10.37 6.32
C PHE A 259 -0.68 -9.19 7.31
N ASP A 260 -1.81 -9.08 8.02
CA ASP A 260 -2.01 -8.07 9.08
C ASP A 260 -1.38 -8.56 10.40
N PRO A 261 -0.34 -7.88 10.92
CA PRO A 261 0.31 -8.25 12.18
C PRO A 261 -0.61 -8.11 13.40
N VAL A 262 -1.57 -7.18 13.37
CA VAL A 262 -2.52 -6.98 14.48
C VAL A 262 -3.46 -8.16 14.57
N ARG A 263 -3.97 -8.66 13.44
CA ARG A 263 -4.78 -9.90 13.40
C ARG A 263 -3.99 -11.11 13.89
N ARG A 264 -2.72 -11.21 13.48
CA ARG A 264 -1.82 -12.27 13.92
C ARG A 264 -1.65 -12.26 15.44
N GLU A 265 -1.51 -11.08 16.03
CA GLU A 265 -1.38 -10.93 17.47
C GLU A 265 -2.70 -11.24 18.21
N ILE A 266 -3.84 -10.77 17.69
CA ILE A 266 -5.16 -11.12 18.23
C ILE A 266 -5.32 -12.64 18.26
N ALA A 267 -4.97 -13.33 17.18
CA ALA A 267 -5.03 -14.78 17.10
C ALA A 267 -4.07 -15.46 18.08
N ARG A 268 -2.82 -14.98 18.21
CA ARG A 268 -1.83 -15.52 19.15
C ARG A 268 -2.33 -15.45 20.59
N ILE A 269 -2.74 -14.26 21.05
CA ILE A 269 -3.22 -14.07 22.43
C ILE A 269 -4.53 -14.83 22.66
N SER A 270 -5.43 -14.86 21.67
CA SER A 270 -6.68 -15.63 21.77
C SER A 270 -6.39 -17.12 21.93
N LEU A 271 -5.44 -17.66 21.16
CA LEU A 271 -5.02 -19.05 21.23
C LEU A 271 -4.37 -19.37 22.59
N GLU A 272 -3.48 -18.52 23.09
CA GLU A 272 -2.88 -18.67 24.43
C GLU A 272 -3.93 -18.70 25.54
N ARG A 273 -4.94 -17.83 25.47
CA ARG A 273 -6.06 -17.81 26.43
C ARG A 273 -6.95 -19.04 26.33
N LEU A 274 -7.26 -19.48 25.12
CA LEU A 274 -8.03 -20.71 24.86
C LEU A 274 -7.29 -21.96 25.37
N ILE A 275 -5.96 -21.99 25.23
CA ILE A 275 -5.11 -23.06 25.75
C ILE A 275 -5.12 -23.06 27.29
N ALA A 276 -4.99 -21.89 27.91
CA ALA A 276 -5.03 -21.75 29.37
C ALA A 276 -6.40 -22.10 29.96
N ASP A 277 -7.50 -21.77 29.27
CA ASP A 277 -8.88 -22.10 29.67
C ASP A 277 -9.21 -23.58 29.41
N GLY A 278 -8.53 -24.23 28.46
CA GLY A 278 -8.70 -25.65 28.12
C GLY A 278 -10.01 -25.98 27.38
N ARG A 279 -10.88 -24.99 27.15
CA ARG A 279 -12.18 -25.09 26.48
C ARG A 279 -12.13 -24.43 25.11
N ILE A 280 -12.12 -25.25 24.06
CA ILE A 280 -11.99 -24.78 22.68
C ILE A 280 -13.24 -25.21 21.88
N HIS A 281 -14.19 -24.30 21.72
CA HIS A 281 -15.39 -24.48 20.89
C HIS A 281 -15.80 -23.15 20.23
N PRO A 282 -16.54 -23.15 19.11
CA PRO A 282 -16.74 -21.96 18.27
C PRO A 282 -17.22 -20.72 19.03
N THR A 283 -18.27 -20.84 19.84
CA THR A 283 -18.83 -19.72 20.62
C THR A 283 -17.81 -19.09 21.59
N ARG A 284 -16.94 -19.92 22.21
CA ARG A 284 -15.93 -19.44 23.14
C ARG A 284 -14.77 -18.78 22.41
N ILE A 285 -14.42 -19.30 21.24
CA ILE A 285 -13.41 -18.70 20.35
C ILE A 285 -13.86 -17.28 19.97
N GLU A 286 -15.10 -17.12 19.50
CA GLU A 286 -15.67 -15.81 19.15
C GLU A 286 -15.66 -14.84 20.33
N GLU A 287 -16.10 -15.29 21.51
CA GLU A 287 -16.11 -14.48 22.73
C GLU A 287 -14.70 -13.99 23.14
N ILE A 288 -13.72 -14.90 23.14
CA ILE A 288 -12.34 -14.58 23.52
C ILE A 288 -11.71 -13.65 22.48
N VAL A 289 -11.90 -13.91 21.19
CA VAL A 289 -11.37 -13.07 20.12
C VAL A 289 -11.91 -11.65 20.22
N GLU A 290 -13.21 -11.48 20.43
CA GLU A 290 -13.82 -10.14 20.58
C GLU A 290 -13.30 -9.40 21.82
N LYS A 291 -13.07 -10.12 22.92
CA LYS A 291 -12.47 -9.55 24.13
C LYS A 291 -11.02 -9.12 23.90
N VAL A 292 -10.21 -9.99 23.29
CA VAL A 292 -8.79 -9.72 22.98
C VAL A 292 -8.67 -8.56 22.00
N LYS A 293 -9.57 -8.46 21.02
CA LYS A 293 -9.61 -7.35 20.06
C LYS A 293 -9.78 -6.00 20.76
N LYS A 294 -10.75 -5.89 21.69
CA LYS A 294 -10.96 -4.66 22.48
C LYS A 294 -9.74 -4.29 23.33
N GLU A 295 -9.10 -5.29 23.92
CA GLU A 295 -7.89 -5.08 24.73
C GLU A 295 -6.69 -4.62 23.88
N ILE A 296 -6.49 -5.22 22.70
CA ILE A 296 -5.44 -4.81 21.75
C ILE A 296 -5.71 -3.41 21.22
N ASP A 297 -6.95 -3.06 20.86
CA ASP A 297 -7.29 -1.71 20.39
C ASP A 297 -7.00 -0.63 21.46
N ALA A 298 -7.27 -0.94 22.73
CA ALA A 298 -6.91 -0.07 23.84
C ALA A 298 -5.39 0.06 24.01
N ASN A 299 -4.66 -1.06 23.93
CA ASN A 299 -3.20 -1.09 24.03
C ASN A 299 -2.52 -0.32 22.89
N ILE A 300 -3.02 -0.46 21.65
CA ILE A 300 -2.57 0.31 20.48
C ILE A 300 -2.63 1.80 20.79
N ARG A 301 -3.77 2.29 21.30
CA ARG A 301 -3.92 3.71 21.60
C ARG A 301 -2.97 4.18 22.69
N GLU A 302 -2.88 3.43 23.78
CA GLU A 302 -2.00 3.73 24.91
C GLU A 302 -0.52 3.79 24.49
N GLU A 303 -0.05 2.83 23.70
CA GLU A 303 1.34 2.77 23.23
C GLU A 303 1.66 3.88 22.23
N GLY A 304 0.70 4.25 21.38
CA GLY A 304 0.82 5.41 20.52
C GLY A 304 0.96 6.71 21.32
N GLU A 305 0.10 6.93 22.31
CA GLU A 305 0.14 8.11 23.19
C GLU A 305 1.45 8.16 23.98
N LYS A 306 1.90 7.01 24.51
CA LYS A 306 3.18 6.86 25.21
C LYS A 306 4.38 7.15 24.32
N ALA A 307 4.40 6.67 23.07
CA ALA A 307 5.49 6.94 22.15
C ALA A 307 5.62 8.44 21.83
N VAL A 308 4.49 9.14 21.65
CA VAL A 308 4.47 10.59 21.43
C VAL A 308 4.96 11.34 22.67
N PHE A 309 4.53 10.91 23.85
CA PHE A 309 4.95 11.48 25.14
C PHE A 309 6.45 11.31 25.40
N ASP A 310 6.98 10.09 25.24
CA ASP A 310 8.39 9.75 25.48
C ASP A 310 9.35 10.59 24.61
N ILE A 311 8.97 10.89 23.37
CA ILE A 311 9.77 11.70 22.44
C ILE A 311 9.63 13.22 22.72
N GLY A 312 8.62 13.61 23.52
CA GLY A 312 8.34 15.00 23.88
C GLY A 312 7.62 15.78 22.78
N LEU A 313 6.73 15.12 22.03
CA LEU A 313 5.97 15.72 20.95
C LEU A 313 4.52 16.02 21.38
N SER A 314 3.92 17.03 20.77
CA SER A 314 2.54 17.44 21.03
C SER A 314 1.81 17.78 19.73
N GLY A 315 0.47 17.77 19.76
CA GLY A 315 -0.35 18.16 18.61
C GLY A 315 -0.25 17.20 17.41
N ILE A 316 -0.07 15.90 17.66
CA ILE A 316 -0.20 14.86 16.63
C ILE A 316 -1.67 14.45 16.54
N HIS A 317 -2.18 14.26 15.33
CA HIS A 317 -3.58 13.90 15.11
C HIS A 317 -3.91 12.54 15.76
N PRO A 318 -5.09 12.37 16.41
CA PRO A 318 -5.45 11.12 17.09
C PRO A 318 -5.37 9.86 16.21
N GLU A 319 -5.69 10.00 14.92
CA GLU A 319 -5.57 8.88 13.98
C GLU A 319 -4.10 8.47 13.73
N ILE A 320 -3.18 9.44 13.65
CA ILE A 320 -1.74 9.14 13.55
C ILE A 320 -1.24 8.46 14.82
N ILE A 321 -1.73 8.88 15.99
CA ILE A 321 -1.40 8.25 17.28
C ILE A 321 -1.85 6.77 17.27
N LYS A 322 -3.06 6.49 16.78
CA LYS A 322 -3.55 5.12 16.65
C LYS A 322 -2.69 4.29 15.68
N LEU A 323 -2.30 4.86 14.54
CA LEU A 323 -1.42 4.20 13.57
C LEU A 323 -0.03 3.92 14.15
N LEU A 324 0.54 4.86 14.92
CA LEU A 324 1.80 4.66 15.64
C LEU A 324 1.71 3.47 16.59
N GLY A 325 0.62 3.37 17.34
CA GLY A 325 0.36 2.22 18.20
C GLY A 325 0.35 0.88 17.48
N ARG A 326 -0.21 0.83 16.26
CA ARG A 326 -0.25 -0.40 15.44
C ARG A 326 1.15 -0.88 15.07
N LEU A 327 2.12 0.03 14.91
CA LEU A 327 3.51 -0.31 14.60
C LEU A 327 4.20 -1.13 15.71
N LYS A 328 3.64 -1.21 16.92
CA LYS A 328 4.13 -2.11 17.98
C LYS A 328 4.06 -3.57 17.58
N TYR A 329 3.03 -3.95 16.82
CA TYR A 329 2.79 -5.32 16.39
C TYR A 329 3.43 -5.61 15.03
N ARG A 330 3.71 -4.58 14.24
CA ARG A 330 4.52 -4.70 13.03
C ARG A 330 5.97 -4.91 13.41
N THR A 331 6.60 -5.93 12.84
CA THR A 331 8.03 -6.17 12.98
C THR A 331 8.68 -5.90 11.63
N SER A 332 9.81 -5.19 11.63
CA SER A 332 10.68 -5.00 10.46
C SER A 332 12.10 -5.27 10.92
N TYR A 333 12.86 -6.00 10.12
CA TYR A 333 14.24 -6.43 10.46
C TYR A 333 14.37 -7.25 11.75
N GLY A 334 13.28 -7.75 12.36
CA GLY A 334 13.33 -8.48 13.64
C GLY A 334 13.08 -7.62 14.89
N GLN A 335 12.80 -6.33 14.73
CA GLN A 335 12.44 -5.39 15.80
C GLN A 335 11.02 -4.84 15.59
N PRO A 336 10.25 -4.56 16.67
CA PRO A 336 9.00 -3.84 16.56
C PRO A 336 9.20 -2.47 15.90
N VAL A 337 8.41 -2.15 14.86
CA VAL A 337 8.58 -0.92 14.08
C VAL A 337 8.38 0.31 14.96
N LEU A 338 7.45 0.29 15.92
CA LEU A 338 7.27 1.41 16.87
C LEU A 338 8.56 1.70 17.66
N GLN A 339 9.26 0.66 18.10
CA GLN A 339 10.51 0.82 18.84
C GLN A 339 11.60 1.38 17.93
N HIS A 340 11.69 0.87 16.70
CA HIS A 340 12.58 1.41 15.68
C HIS A 340 12.30 2.89 15.39
N SER A 341 11.04 3.28 15.19
CA SER A 341 10.67 4.69 14.96
C SER A 341 10.99 5.60 16.15
N LYS A 342 10.87 5.12 17.39
CA LYS A 342 11.33 5.86 18.58
C LYS A 342 12.85 6.08 18.59
N GLU A 343 13.61 5.06 18.20
CA GLU A 343 15.07 5.14 18.11
C GLU A 343 15.52 6.09 16.99
N VAL A 344 14.88 6.03 15.82
CA VAL A 344 15.12 6.95 14.71
C VAL A 344 14.81 8.38 15.13
N ALA A 345 13.67 8.62 15.80
CA ALA A 345 13.34 9.93 16.35
C ALA A 345 14.41 10.45 17.33
N TYR A 346 14.93 9.59 18.21
CA TYR A 346 15.96 9.96 19.17
C TYR A 346 17.30 10.30 18.49
N LEU A 347 17.77 9.44 17.57
CA LEU A 347 18.99 9.65 16.81
C LEU A 347 18.92 10.91 15.94
N ALA A 348 17.82 11.08 15.19
CA ALA A 348 17.60 12.26 14.36
C ALA A 348 17.56 13.54 15.22
N GLY A 349 16.91 13.48 16.39
CA GLY A 349 16.88 14.59 17.35
C GLY A 349 18.26 14.95 17.91
N MET A 350 19.10 13.96 18.21
CA MET A 350 20.48 14.20 18.67
C MET A 350 21.33 14.84 17.58
N MET A 351 21.32 14.28 16.37
CA MET A 351 22.06 14.85 15.23
C MET A 351 21.60 16.27 14.91
N ALA A 352 20.30 16.54 14.99
CA ALA A 352 19.74 17.87 14.79
C ALA A 352 20.23 18.87 15.85
N GLY A 353 20.36 18.43 17.10
CA GLY A 353 20.90 19.24 18.21
C GLY A 353 22.36 19.62 17.99
N GLU A 354 23.20 18.65 17.60
CA GLU A 354 24.62 18.89 17.32
C GLU A 354 24.84 19.81 16.11
N LEU A 355 23.97 19.74 15.10
CA LEU A 355 24.03 20.62 13.94
C LEU A 355 23.33 21.97 14.15
N GLY A 356 22.70 22.21 15.30
CA GLY A 356 21.97 23.44 15.59
C GLY A 356 20.81 23.70 14.61
N ILE A 357 20.07 22.64 14.25
CA ILE A 357 18.84 22.71 13.43
C ILE A 357 17.60 22.28 14.25
N ASP A 358 16.42 22.23 13.64
CA ASP A 358 15.17 22.01 14.38
C ASP A 358 15.04 20.57 14.92
N ILE A 359 15.35 20.41 16.20
CA ILE A 359 15.26 19.14 16.94
C ILE A 359 13.83 18.59 16.96
N LYS A 360 12.82 19.45 17.11
CA LYS A 360 11.42 19.00 17.20
C LYS A 360 10.94 18.47 15.86
N LEU A 361 11.32 19.13 14.77
CA LEU A 361 11.01 18.68 13.42
C LEU A 361 11.68 17.35 13.10
N ALA A 362 12.97 17.19 13.41
CA ALA A 362 13.71 15.95 13.21
C ALA A 362 13.12 14.78 14.02
N LYS A 363 12.78 15.00 15.30
CA LYS A 363 12.10 13.99 16.15
C LYS A 363 10.73 13.59 15.61
N ARG A 364 9.93 14.58 15.17
CA ARG A 364 8.58 14.33 14.63
C ARG A 364 8.64 13.57 13.32
N ALA A 365 9.55 13.95 12.42
CA ALA A 365 9.79 13.24 11.17
C ALA A 365 10.33 11.83 11.42
N GLY A 366 11.29 11.66 12.34
CA GLY A 366 11.83 10.36 12.70
C GLY A 366 10.81 9.42 13.35
N LEU A 367 9.86 9.93 14.13
CA LEU A 367 8.81 9.08 14.72
C LEU A 367 7.79 8.62 13.66
N LEU A 368 7.54 9.45 12.64
CA LEU A 368 6.50 9.21 11.63
C LEU A 368 7.02 8.59 10.33
N HIS A 369 8.33 8.46 10.13
CA HIS A 369 8.93 8.05 8.86
C HIS A 369 8.34 6.73 8.31
N ASP A 370 8.08 5.77 9.20
CA ASP A 370 7.61 4.42 8.86
C ASP A 370 6.10 4.22 9.12
N ILE A 371 5.33 5.31 9.31
CA ILE A 371 3.89 5.22 9.65
C ILE A 371 3.06 4.48 8.59
N GLY A 372 3.53 4.46 7.33
CA GLY A 372 2.90 3.71 6.26
C GLY A 372 2.87 2.19 6.48
N LYS A 373 3.84 1.62 7.22
CA LYS A 373 3.89 0.19 7.55
C LYS A 373 2.73 -0.28 8.46
N ALA A 374 1.92 0.66 8.99
CA ALA A 374 0.73 0.34 9.76
C ALA A 374 -0.47 -0.09 8.89
N VAL A 375 -0.48 0.27 7.59
CA VAL A 375 -1.60 0.08 6.65
C VAL A 375 -1.14 -0.29 5.22
N ASP A 376 0.12 -0.67 5.06
CA ASP A 376 0.76 -1.09 3.80
C ASP A 376 0.05 -2.28 3.10
N HIS A 377 -0.64 -3.11 3.86
CA HIS A 377 -1.41 -4.26 3.36
C HIS A 377 -2.84 -3.90 2.94
N GLU A 378 -3.34 -2.71 3.30
CA GLU A 378 -4.70 -2.25 2.96
C GLU A 378 -4.71 -1.30 1.76
N VAL A 379 -3.58 -0.66 1.46
CA VAL A 379 -3.45 0.40 0.45
C VAL A 379 -2.31 0.08 -0.49
N GLU A 380 -2.57 0.15 -1.79
CA GLU A 380 -1.55 -0.05 -2.83
C GLU A 380 -0.56 1.12 -2.88
N GLY A 381 0.74 0.83 -2.85
CA GLY A 381 1.82 1.81 -2.90
C GLY A 381 3.01 1.42 -2.02
N SER A 382 4.11 2.17 -2.11
CA SER A 382 5.23 2.02 -1.18
C SER A 382 4.88 2.59 0.20
N HIS A 383 5.47 2.07 1.29
CA HIS A 383 5.11 2.54 2.64
C HIS A 383 5.53 3.99 2.87
N GLN A 384 6.59 4.48 2.21
CA GLN A 384 6.94 5.92 2.21
C GLN A 384 5.83 6.79 1.59
N GLU A 385 5.26 6.39 0.44
CA GLU A 385 4.18 7.13 -0.21
C GLU A 385 2.89 7.10 0.61
N ILE A 386 2.54 5.93 1.13
CA ILE A 386 1.37 5.73 1.98
C ILE A 386 1.50 6.61 3.24
N GLY A 387 2.66 6.55 3.91
CA GLY A 387 2.94 7.35 5.11
C GLY A 387 2.87 8.85 4.84
N ALA A 388 3.47 9.32 3.74
CA ALA A 388 3.44 10.73 3.36
C ALA A 388 2.01 11.22 3.07
N ASN A 389 1.19 10.40 2.40
CA ASN A 389 -0.21 10.72 2.12
C ASN A 389 -1.08 10.74 3.39
N ILE A 390 -0.81 9.87 4.36
CA ILE A 390 -1.49 9.88 5.66
C ILE A 390 -1.13 11.16 6.42
N ALA A 391 0.16 11.46 6.55
CA ALA A 391 0.65 12.65 7.22
C ALA A 391 0.06 13.93 6.60
N LYS A 392 0.05 14.03 5.27
CA LYS A 392 -0.53 15.16 4.53
C LYS A 392 -2.04 15.31 4.77
N ARG A 393 -2.80 14.21 4.75
CA ARG A 393 -4.26 14.24 4.99
C ARG A 393 -4.63 14.70 6.40
N HIS A 394 -3.79 14.42 7.38
CA HIS A 394 -4.01 14.81 8.78
C HIS A 394 -3.32 16.13 9.17
N GLY A 395 -2.85 16.91 8.20
CA GLY A 395 -2.37 18.28 8.43
C GLY A 395 -0.93 18.39 8.95
N GLU A 396 -0.08 17.39 8.75
CA GLU A 396 1.33 17.47 9.11
C GLU A 396 2.10 18.49 8.26
N ASN A 397 3.20 19.01 8.83
CA ASN A 397 4.06 19.98 8.15
C ASN A 397 4.64 19.39 6.84
N PRO A 398 4.62 20.11 5.71
CA PRO A 398 5.20 19.64 4.44
C PRO A 398 6.64 19.14 4.54
N LYS A 399 7.46 19.70 5.45
CA LYS A 399 8.82 19.24 5.72
C LYS A 399 8.85 17.83 6.34
N VAL A 400 7.92 17.53 7.25
CA VAL A 400 7.75 16.20 7.85
C VAL A 400 7.27 15.22 6.80
N VAL A 401 6.30 15.63 5.96
CA VAL A 401 5.81 14.81 4.83
C VAL A 401 6.94 14.47 3.85
N ASN A 402 7.82 15.43 3.54
CA ASN A 402 8.99 15.17 2.68
C ASN A 402 9.96 14.18 3.34
N ALA A 403 10.27 14.35 4.63
CA ALA A 403 11.14 13.42 5.34
C ALA A 403 10.58 11.99 5.34
N ILE A 404 9.26 11.82 5.49
CA ILE A 404 8.59 10.51 5.35
C ILE A 404 8.71 9.98 3.92
N MET A 405 8.64 10.82 2.89
CA MET A 405 8.74 10.37 1.50
C MET A 405 10.14 9.88 1.13
N VAL A 406 11.19 10.57 1.58
CA VAL A 406 12.57 10.33 1.09
C VAL A 406 13.46 9.54 2.06
N HIS A 407 12.91 8.99 3.14
CA HIS A 407 13.74 8.36 4.19
C HIS A 407 14.54 7.14 3.72
N HIS A 408 14.08 6.42 2.68
CA HIS A 408 14.84 5.34 2.01
C HIS A 408 15.92 5.85 1.04
N GLY A 409 16.11 7.16 0.91
CA GLY A 409 17.01 7.77 -0.08
C GLY A 409 16.42 7.81 -1.49
N GLU A 410 15.14 7.48 -1.66
CA GLU A 410 14.41 7.60 -2.92
C GLU A 410 13.93 9.04 -3.10
N GLY A 411 14.73 9.85 -3.79
CA GLY A 411 14.47 11.27 -4.07
C GLY A 411 15.30 12.23 -3.21
N ASP A 412 15.24 13.52 -3.56
CA ASP A 412 16.08 14.53 -2.92
C ASP A 412 15.46 15.08 -1.62
N PRO A 413 16.15 14.99 -0.48
CA PRO A 413 15.71 15.64 0.75
C PRO A 413 15.71 17.17 0.57
N ILE A 414 14.56 17.80 0.81
CA ILE A 414 14.39 19.26 0.72
C ILE A 414 14.99 19.96 1.95
N THR A 415 15.19 19.22 3.03
CA THR A 415 15.63 19.73 4.34
C THR A 415 16.73 18.88 4.93
N ALA A 416 17.61 19.51 5.73
CA ALA A 416 18.68 18.80 6.44
C ALA A 416 18.10 17.75 7.40
N GLU A 417 16.94 18.02 8.02
CA GLU A 417 16.24 17.11 8.91
C GLU A 417 15.79 15.83 8.19
N ALA A 418 15.33 15.92 6.94
CA ALA A 418 14.98 14.74 6.14
C ALA A 418 16.19 13.83 5.90
N ALA A 419 17.35 14.40 5.61
CA ALA A 419 18.59 13.64 5.46
C ALA A 419 19.05 12.98 6.77
N LEU A 420 18.87 13.68 7.91
CA LEU A 420 19.16 13.11 9.22
C LEU A 420 18.22 11.97 9.60
N VAL A 421 16.94 12.03 9.20
CA VAL A 421 15.98 10.94 9.41
C VAL A 421 16.40 9.71 8.60
N ALA A 422 16.76 9.88 7.33
CA ALA A 422 17.27 8.78 6.50
C ALA A 422 18.55 8.16 7.08
N ALA A 423 19.48 8.98 7.57
CA ALA A 423 20.66 8.50 8.28
C ALA A 423 20.32 7.75 9.57
N ALA A 424 19.41 8.29 10.38
CA ALA A 424 18.99 7.68 11.64
C ALA A 424 18.28 6.34 11.43
N ASP A 425 17.45 6.23 10.40
CA ASP A 425 16.78 5.00 9.97
C ASP A 425 17.82 3.91 9.64
N ALA A 426 18.75 4.23 8.74
CA ALA A 426 19.80 3.32 8.34
C ALA A 426 20.72 2.89 9.53
N LEU A 427 21.07 3.82 10.42
CA LEU A 427 21.82 3.52 11.65
C LEU A 427 21.04 2.62 12.62
N SER A 428 19.73 2.80 12.71
CA SER A 428 18.85 1.97 13.54
C SER A 428 18.76 0.56 12.98
N ALA A 429 18.61 0.41 11.66
CA ALA A 429 18.57 -0.87 10.95
C ALA A 429 19.92 -1.62 10.98
N ALA A 430 21.06 -0.91 11.03
CA ALA A 430 22.40 -1.50 10.98
C ALA A 430 22.90 -2.13 12.30
N ARG A 431 22.15 -2.05 13.42
CA ARG A 431 22.64 -2.52 14.73
C ARG A 431 22.88 -4.05 14.79
N PRO A 432 24.08 -4.51 15.18
CA PRO A 432 24.36 -5.92 15.43
C PRO A 432 23.56 -6.42 16.64
N GLY A 433 22.79 -7.51 16.47
CA GLY A 433 22.02 -8.15 17.55
C GLY A 433 20.52 -8.33 17.25
N VAL A 434 19.99 -7.66 16.23
CA VAL A 434 18.60 -7.80 15.74
C VAL A 434 18.49 -8.82 14.59
N ARG A 435 19.63 -9.34 14.13
CA ARG A 435 19.73 -10.39 13.13
C ARG A 435 19.50 -11.75 13.80
N ARG A 436 18.28 -12.27 13.75
CA ARG A 436 18.14 -13.72 13.62
C ARG A 436 18.84 -14.06 12.30
N GLU A 437 20.01 -14.68 12.36
CA GLU A 437 20.60 -15.29 11.17
C GLU A 437 19.48 -16.02 10.43
N SER A 438 19.27 -15.70 9.15
CA SER A 438 18.22 -16.34 8.38
C SER A 438 18.40 -17.85 8.55
N ILE A 439 17.30 -18.54 8.88
CA ILE A 439 17.28 -19.99 8.94
C ILE A 439 17.92 -20.55 7.65
N GLU A 440 17.78 -19.84 6.53
CA GLU A 440 18.43 -20.14 5.27
C GLU A 440 19.97 -20.09 5.30
N ASN A 441 20.61 -19.08 5.90
CA ASN A 441 22.07 -19.03 6.04
C ASN A 441 22.57 -20.07 7.05
N TYR A 442 21.78 -20.37 8.07
CA TYR A 442 22.06 -21.47 8.99
C TYR A 442 21.94 -22.84 8.30
N LEU A 443 20.89 -23.08 7.52
CA LEU A 443 20.70 -24.29 6.71
C LEU A 443 21.78 -24.42 5.63
N LYS A 444 22.11 -23.36 4.90
CA LYS A 444 23.23 -23.36 3.93
C LYS A 444 24.56 -23.68 4.60
N ARG A 445 24.79 -23.21 5.84
CA ARG A 445 25.99 -23.58 6.61
C ARG A 445 26.01 -25.05 6.98
N LEU A 446 24.90 -25.60 7.48
CA LEU A 446 24.79 -27.03 7.77
C LEU A 446 24.95 -27.88 6.51
N GLU A 447 24.32 -27.48 5.40
CA GLU A 447 24.41 -28.16 4.12
C GLU A 447 25.84 -28.12 3.56
N ASN A 448 26.55 -27.01 3.70
CA ASN A 448 27.96 -26.90 3.31
C ASN A 448 28.87 -27.76 4.20
N LEU A 449 28.60 -27.84 5.51
CA LEU A 449 29.28 -28.74 6.45
C LEU A 449 29.10 -30.21 6.03
N GLU A 450 27.87 -30.60 5.71
CA GLU A 450 27.55 -31.96 5.27
C GLU A 450 28.16 -32.27 3.90
N LYS A 451 28.08 -31.35 2.93
CA LYS A 451 28.73 -31.50 1.62
C LYS A 451 30.25 -31.65 1.74
N MET A 452 30.89 -30.86 2.62
CA MET A 452 32.32 -30.95 2.87
C MET A 452 32.69 -32.33 3.41
N ALA A 453 31.93 -32.87 4.36
CA ALA A 453 32.16 -34.21 4.88
C ALA A 453 31.89 -35.31 3.85
N MET A 454 30.81 -35.19 3.07
CA MET A 454 30.47 -36.15 2.01
C MET A 454 31.51 -36.17 0.87
N SER A 455 32.32 -35.13 0.70
CA SER A 455 33.39 -35.09 -0.31
C SER A 455 34.56 -36.06 -0.01
N TYR A 456 34.68 -36.56 1.22
CA TYR A 456 35.74 -37.47 1.59
C TYR A 456 35.44 -38.91 1.15
N LYS A 457 36.44 -39.57 0.56
CA LYS A 457 36.32 -40.96 0.11
C LYS A 457 36.12 -41.91 1.30
N GLY A 458 35.09 -42.75 1.21
CA GLY A 458 34.74 -43.73 2.25
C GLY A 458 33.62 -43.28 3.20
N VAL A 459 33.15 -42.03 3.08
CA VAL A 459 31.96 -41.55 3.81
C VAL A 459 30.69 -42.08 3.17
N GLU A 460 29.83 -42.70 3.98
CA GLU A 460 28.51 -43.18 3.57
C GLU A 460 27.42 -42.14 3.86
N LYS A 461 27.43 -41.58 5.07
CA LYS A 461 26.45 -40.57 5.52
C LYS A 461 27.11 -39.56 6.44
N CYS A 462 26.59 -38.34 6.44
CA CYS A 462 27.01 -37.28 7.35
C CYS A 462 25.77 -36.62 7.96
N TYR A 463 25.84 -36.31 9.25
CA TYR A 463 24.79 -35.60 9.99
C TYR A 463 25.39 -34.48 10.81
N ALA A 464 24.91 -33.25 10.61
CA ALA A 464 25.19 -32.16 11.54
C ALA A 464 24.16 -32.18 12.68
N ILE A 465 24.63 -32.36 13.92
CA ILE A 465 23.83 -32.51 15.15
C ILE A 465 24.14 -31.33 16.10
N GLN A 466 23.28 -31.11 17.09
CA GLN A 466 23.44 -30.05 18.11
C GLN A 466 23.63 -28.67 17.49
N ALA A 467 22.73 -28.35 16.58
CA ALA A 467 22.76 -27.10 15.84
C ALA A 467 24.06 -26.81 15.06
N GLY A 468 24.74 -27.87 14.57
CA GLY A 468 26.00 -27.75 13.84
C GLY A 468 27.25 -27.72 14.70
N ARG A 469 27.11 -27.93 16.03
CA ARG A 469 28.26 -28.05 16.97
C ARG A 469 28.84 -29.46 17.03
N GLU A 470 28.16 -30.45 16.45
CA GLU A 470 28.68 -31.80 16.31
C GLU A 470 28.43 -32.28 14.88
N ILE A 471 29.43 -32.88 14.23
CA ILE A 471 29.27 -33.54 12.93
C ILE A 471 29.56 -35.03 13.10
N ARG A 472 28.59 -35.87 12.73
CA ARG A 472 28.71 -37.33 12.78
C ARG A 472 28.82 -37.89 11.37
N ILE A 473 29.92 -38.58 11.13
CA ILE A 473 30.26 -39.14 9.83
C ILE A 473 30.23 -40.65 9.95
N ILE A 474 29.37 -41.29 9.19
CA ILE A 474 29.30 -42.75 9.08
C ILE A 474 30.14 -43.15 7.87
N VAL A 475 31.12 -44.01 8.09
CA VAL A 475 32.03 -44.48 7.05
C VAL A 475 31.76 -45.94 6.69
N ARG A 476 31.99 -46.29 5.43
CA ARG A 476 31.86 -47.68 4.95
C ARG A 476 32.97 -48.54 5.55
N PRO A 477 32.66 -49.60 6.33
CA PRO A 477 33.68 -50.41 6.99
C PRO A 477 34.63 -51.15 6.03
N GLU A 478 34.20 -51.35 4.78
CA GLU A 478 34.95 -52.01 3.70
C GLU A 478 36.04 -51.11 3.11
N ASP A 479 35.78 -49.79 3.05
CA ASP A 479 36.66 -48.80 2.41
C ASP A 479 37.60 -48.11 3.42
N MET A 480 37.36 -48.26 4.72
CA MET A 480 38.04 -47.52 5.78
C MET A 480 38.49 -48.42 6.93
N THR A 481 39.69 -48.18 7.44
CA THR A 481 40.23 -48.81 8.66
C THR A 481 40.14 -47.86 9.86
N ASP A 482 40.20 -48.38 11.09
CA ASP A 482 40.12 -47.57 12.31
C ASP A 482 41.19 -46.47 12.36
N GLY A 483 42.41 -46.78 11.89
CA GLY A 483 43.49 -45.81 11.77
C GLY A 483 43.17 -44.70 10.76
N MET A 484 42.58 -45.05 9.61
CA MET A 484 42.15 -44.07 8.61
C MET A 484 40.98 -43.21 9.11
N SER A 485 40.05 -43.78 9.87
CA SER A 485 38.95 -43.04 10.49
C SER A 485 39.45 -42.00 11.50
N ALA A 486 40.47 -42.35 12.30
CA ALA A 486 41.10 -41.40 13.22
C ALA A 486 41.78 -40.23 12.47
N VAL A 487 42.47 -40.52 11.36
CA VAL A 487 43.09 -39.48 10.51
C VAL A 487 42.02 -38.59 9.86
N MET A 488 40.97 -39.19 9.30
CA MET A 488 39.85 -38.45 8.70
C MET A 488 39.21 -37.48 9.68
N SER A 489 39.01 -37.88 10.94
CA SER A 489 38.44 -36.99 11.96
C SER A 489 39.28 -35.73 12.18
N LYS A 490 40.62 -35.85 12.15
CA LYS A 490 41.55 -34.73 12.34
C LYS A 490 41.63 -33.84 11.10
N ASP A 491 41.70 -34.46 9.91
CA ASP A 491 41.78 -33.72 8.65
C ASP A 491 40.51 -32.91 8.39
N LEU A 492 39.36 -33.50 8.69
CA LEU A 492 38.08 -32.83 8.55
C LEU A 492 37.91 -31.68 9.56
N ALA A 493 38.36 -31.86 10.80
CA ALA A 493 38.35 -30.79 11.80
C ALA A 493 39.21 -29.59 11.34
N LYS A 494 40.41 -29.84 10.82
CA LYS A 494 41.28 -28.78 10.25
C LYS A 494 40.67 -28.12 9.04
N LYS A 495 40.03 -28.88 8.15
CA LYS A 495 39.40 -28.35 6.94
C LYS A 495 38.22 -27.45 7.28
N ILE A 496 37.38 -27.86 8.23
CA ILE A 496 36.28 -27.04 8.75
C ILE A 496 36.84 -25.75 9.37
N GLU A 497 37.91 -25.83 10.15
CA GLU A 497 38.57 -24.65 10.76
C GLU A 497 39.12 -23.68 9.70
N SER A 498 39.65 -24.18 8.57
CA SER A 498 40.22 -23.32 7.52
C SER A 498 39.20 -22.75 6.53
N GLU A 499 38.13 -23.49 6.22
CA GLU A 499 37.17 -23.13 5.16
C GLU A 499 35.88 -22.49 5.73
N MET A 500 35.61 -22.62 7.03
CA MET A 500 34.38 -22.12 7.64
C MET A 500 34.63 -21.31 8.91
N THR A 501 34.04 -20.12 8.97
CA THR A 501 34.05 -19.29 10.17
C THR A 501 32.92 -19.74 11.10
N TYR A 502 33.26 -20.31 12.27
CA TYR A 502 32.27 -20.80 13.24
C TYR A 502 32.53 -20.26 14.66
N PRO A 503 31.49 -19.75 15.37
CA PRO A 503 31.64 -19.31 16.75
C PRO A 503 31.65 -20.52 17.70
N GLY A 504 32.85 -20.93 18.12
CA GLY A 504 33.07 -22.00 19.10
C GLY A 504 33.71 -23.25 18.50
N GLN A 505 33.69 -24.35 19.26
CA GLN A 505 34.30 -25.62 18.84
C GLN A 505 33.25 -26.53 18.19
N ILE A 506 33.62 -27.15 17.06
CA ILE A 506 32.83 -28.20 16.40
C ILE A 506 33.45 -29.55 16.72
N LYS A 507 32.64 -30.47 17.25
CA LYS A 507 33.04 -31.85 17.53
C LYS A 507 32.87 -32.73 16.29
N VAL A 508 33.97 -33.22 15.72
CA VAL A 508 33.96 -34.19 14.62
C VAL A 508 33.99 -35.61 15.17
N THR A 509 32.97 -36.40 14.86
CA THR A 509 32.87 -37.82 15.27
C THR A 509 32.76 -38.70 14.03
N VAL A 510 33.72 -39.59 13.84
CA VAL A 510 33.69 -40.61 12.77
C VAL A 510 33.27 -41.94 13.37
N ILE A 511 32.22 -42.55 12.82
CA ILE A 511 31.63 -43.80 13.27
C ILE A 511 31.81 -44.83 12.16
N ARG A 512 32.54 -45.90 12.48
CA ARG A 512 32.62 -47.10 11.66
C ARG A 512 31.81 -48.19 12.35
N GLU A 513 30.71 -48.60 11.74
CA GLU A 513 29.78 -49.58 12.33
C GLU A 513 29.50 -50.70 11.32
N SER A 514 29.60 -51.95 11.76
CA SER A 514 29.15 -53.12 11.00
C SER A 514 27.96 -53.74 11.71
N ARG A 515 26.84 -53.92 11.00
CA ARG A 515 25.62 -54.52 11.54
C ARG A 515 25.40 -55.90 10.94
N TYR A 516 25.36 -56.92 11.79
CA TYR A 516 24.97 -58.29 11.43
C TYR A 516 23.61 -58.58 12.05
N VAL A 517 22.63 -58.92 11.23
CA VAL A 517 21.25 -59.16 11.67
C VAL A 517 20.87 -60.59 11.31
N GLU A 518 20.56 -61.39 12.33
CA GLU A 518 19.99 -62.74 12.19
C GLU A 518 18.59 -62.77 12.82
N TYR A 519 17.69 -63.50 12.18
CA TYR A 519 16.34 -63.72 12.70
C TYR A 519 16.22 -65.17 13.12
N ALA A 520 16.05 -65.41 14.43
CA ALA A 520 15.69 -66.71 14.95
C ALA A 520 14.21 -67.00 14.65
N LYS A 521 13.87 -68.23 14.28
CA LYS A 521 12.49 -68.68 14.11
C LYS A 521 11.92 -69.21 15.42
#